data_AF-A0A7Y2IS72-F1
#
_entry.id   AF-A0A7Y2IS72-F1
#
_cell.length_a   1.000
_cell.length_b   1.000
_cell.length_c   1.000
_cell.angle_alpha   90.00
_cell.angle_beta   90.00
_cell.angle_gamma   90.00
#
_symmetry.space_group_name_H-M   'P 1'
#
loop_
_entity.id
_entity.type
_entity.pdbx_description
1 polymer ?
#
loop_
_entity_poly.entity_id
_entity_poly.type
_entity_poly.pdbx_seq_one_letter_code
_entity_poly.pdbx_strand_id
1 'polypeptide(L)'
;MLVLVTYGSRMGGTEGIARMVGDTLAAEGIDVEVIPADERPDLSHFGAVVVGGGLYADRWQKEARKFIKKNSKELSRKPVWFFSSGPLDDSAEQEEIPETEPVHKLMEMVGAQGHET
;
A
#
# COMPACT_ATOMS: atom_id res chain seq x y z
N MET A 1 0.56 -18.76 -4.66
CA MET A 1 0.19 -17.57 -5.48
C MET A 1 0.94 -16.42 -4.86
N LEU A 2 1.78 -15.72 -5.60
CA LEU A 2 2.68 -14.73 -5.02
C LEU A 2 1.99 -13.38 -4.81
N VAL A 3 2.09 -12.83 -3.61
CA VAL A 3 1.58 -11.50 -3.24
C VAL A 3 2.74 -10.52 -3.10
N LEU A 4 2.62 -9.35 -3.71
CA LEU A 4 3.54 -8.24 -3.46
C LEU A 4 2.98 -7.37 -2.34
N VAL A 5 3.77 -7.11 -1.31
CA VAL A 5 3.54 -5.98 -0.39
C VAL A 5 4.57 -4.92 -0.71
N THR A 6 4.12 -3.77 -1.21
CA THR A 6 5.01 -2.66 -1.56
C THR A 6 4.62 -1.40 -0.84
N TYR A 7 5.58 -0.53 -0.57
CA TYR A 7 5.33 0.63 0.28
C TYR A 7 6.22 1.83 -0.07
N GLY A 8 5.73 3.02 0.26
CA GLY A 8 6.55 4.22 0.41
C GLY A 8 6.73 4.52 1.90
N SER A 9 7.97 4.74 2.35
CA SER A 9 8.27 5.06 3.74
C SER A 9 9.36 6.11 3.82
N ARG A 10 9.22 7.08 4.74
CA ARG A 10 10.24 8.12 4.98
C ARG A 10 11.03 7.87 6.27
N MET A 11 10.35 7.42 7.33
CA MET A 11 10.91 7.23 8.67
C MET A 11 10.80 5.77 9.14
N GLY A 12 10.63 4.82 8.23
CA GLY A 12 10.55 3.39 8.56
C GLY A 12 9.19 2.90 9.08
N GLY A 13 8.29 3.77 9.55
CA GLY A 13 6.99 3.35 10.09
C GLY A 13 6.14 2.52 9.12
N THR A 14 5.94 3.01 7.89
CA THR A 14 5.19 2.28 6.86
C THR A 14 5.91 1.00 6.42
N GLU A 15 7.24 0.96 6.48
CA GLU A 15 8.02 -0.27 6.22
C GLU A 15 7.74 -1.32 7.29
N GLY A 16 7.70 -0.93 8.58
CA GLY A 16 7.37 -1.83 9.68
C GLY A 16 5.99 -2.47 9.49
N ILE A 17 4.98 -1.68 9.10
CA ILE A 17 3.64 -2.20 8.79
C ILE A 17 3.68 -3.12 7.57
N ALA A 18 4.39 -2.75 6.50
CA ALA A 18 4.54 -3.61 5.32
C ALA A 18 5.14 -4.97 5.65
N ARG A 19 6.16 -5.00 6.52
CA ARG A 19 6.77 -6.24 7.02
C ARG A 19 5.77 -7.05 7.86
N MET A 20 5.03 -6.41 8.77
CA MET A 20 3.99 -7.08 9.56
C MET A 20 2.89 -7.70 8.70
N VAL A 21 2.43 -7.00 7.66
CA VAL A 21 1.48 -7.55 6.69
C VAL A 21 2.09 -8.76 5.97
N GLY A 22 3.33 -8.64 5.51
CA GLY A 22 4.07 -9.74 4.88
C GLY A 22 4.18 -10.96 5.80
N ASP A 23 4.64 -10.77 7.03
CA ASP A 23 4.79 -11.84 8.02
C ASP A 23 3.45 -12.52 8.34
N THR A 24 2.36 -11.75 8.41
CA THR A 24 1.00 -12.27 8.64
C THR A 24 0.53 -13.12 7.46
N LEU A 25 0.70 -12.64 6.23
CA LEU A 25 0.35 -13.41 5.03
C LEU A 25 1.19 -14.70 4.94
N ALA A 26 2.49 -14.62 5.24
CA ALA A 26 3.37 -15.78 5.25
C ALA A 26 2.98 -16.81 6.30
N ALA A 27 2.57 -16.38 7.50
CA ALA A 27 2.08 -17.25 8.56
C ALA A 27 0.81 -18.02 8.16
N GLU A 28 -0.03 -17.43 7.31
CA GLU A 28 -1.21 -18.07 6.70
C GLU A 28 -0.86 -18.94 5.47
N GLY A 29 0.43 -19.13 5.16
CA GLY A 29 0.90 -19.98 4.06
C GLY A 29 0.84 -19.34 2.68
N ILE A 30 0.75 -18.01 2.60
CA ILE A 30 0.75 -17.27 1.33
C ILE A 30 2.19 -16.88 0.97
N ASP A 31 2.61 -17.20 -0.26
CA ASP A 31 3.88 -16.73 -0.80
C ASP A 31 3.85 -15.19 -0.91
N VAL A 32 4.80 -14.49 -0.29
CA VAL A 32 4.80 -13.03 -0.24
C VAL A 32 6.20 -12.46 -0.39
N GLU A 33 6.31 -11.36 -1.12
CA GLU A 33 7.51 -10.53 -1.18
C GLU A 33 7.20 -9.12 -0.70
N VAL A 34 8.06 -8.60 0.19
CA VAL A 34 7.94 -7.25 0.73
C VAL A 34 9.03 -6.37 0.10
N ILE A 35 8.66 -5.51 -0.85
CA ILE A 35 9.62 -4.75 -1.68
C ILE A 35 9.28 -3.25 -1.66
N PRO A 36 10.22 -2.35 -1.35
CA PRO A 36 10.02 -0.90 -1.47
C PRO A 36 9.51 -0.48 -2.86
N ALA A 37 8.59 0.49 -2.91
CA ALA A 37 7.98 0.95 -4.17
C ALA A 37 8.99 1.62 -5.13
N ASP A 38 10.08 2.17 -4.59
CA ASP A 38 11.17 2.80 -5.34
C ASP A 38 12.16 1.81 -5.96
N GLU A 39 12.18 0.55 -5.51
CA GLU A 39 12.88 -0.56 -6.16
C GLU A 39 12.18 -1.07 -7.43
N ARG A 40 10.94 -0.62 -7.68
CA ARG A 40 10.16 -0.87 -8.90
C ARG A 40 10.00 -2.38 -9.20
N PRO A 41 9.35 -3.13 -8.30
CA PRO A 41 9.11 -4.55 -8.51
C PRO A 41 8.35 -4.80 -9.83
N ASP A 42 8.72 -5.88 -10.52
CA ASP A 42 8.00 -6.34 -11.71
C ASP A 42 6.69 -7.03 -11.29
N LEU A 43 5.56 -6.48 -11.72
CA LEU A 43 4.23 -6.95 -11.36
C LEU A 43 3.80 -8.24 -12.08
N SER A 44 4.56 -8.66 -13.11
CA SER A 44 4.19 -9.76 -13.99
C SER A 44 4.03 -11.10 -13.25
N HIS A 45 4.80 -11.31 -12.18
CA HIS A 45 4.82 -12.54 -11.38
C HIS A 45 3.86 -12.56 -10.20
N PHE A 46 3.27 -11.41 -9.84
CA PHE A 46 2.40 -11.28 -8.68
C PHE A 46 0.93 -11.49 -9.04
N GLY A 47 0.25 -12.32 -8.26
CA GLY A 47 -1.19 -12.57 -8.38
C GLY A 47 -2.05 -11.50 -7.70
N ALA A 48 -1.51 -10.81 -6.69
CA ALA A 48 -2.17 -9.72 -5.96
C ALA A 48 -1.14 -8.72 -5.42
N VAL A 49 -1.59 -7.50 -5.09
CA VAL A 49 -0.72 -6.42 -4.61
C VAL A 49 -1.34 -5.70 -3.42
N VAL A 50 -0.56 -5.52 -2.36
CA VAL A 50 -0.86 -4.64 -1.24
C VAL A 50 0.06 -3.42 -1.31
N VAL A 51 -0.49 -2.21 -1.27
CA VAL A 51 0.28 -0.96 -1.37
C VAL A 51 0.15 -0.11 -0.11
N GLY A 52 1.27 0.18 0.51
CA GLY A 52 1.40 0.98 1.72
C GLY A 52 1.86 2.41 1.47
N GLY A 53 1.25 3.38 2.13
CA GLY A 53 1.76 4.75 2.19
C GLY A 53 1.52 5.39 3.55
N GLY A 54 2.54 5.98 4.14
CA GLY A 54 2.33 6.88 5.28
C GLY A 54 1.70 8.19 4.87
N LEU A 55 0.71 8.63 5.64
CA LEU A 55 0.00 9.89 5.44
C LEU A 55 0.84 11.05 6.02
N TYR A 56 1.33 11.91 5.12
CA TYR A 56 1.99 13.17 5.49
C TYR A 56 1.31 14.32 4.74
N ALA A 57 0.69 15.24 5.48
CA ALA A 57 -0.12 16.33 4.91
C ALA A 57 -1.13 15.79 3.87
N ASP A 58 -1.96 14.85 4.32
CA ASP A 58 -3.02 14.16 3.57
C ASP A 58 -2.59 13.35 2.35
N ARG A 59 -1.29 13.11 2.21
CA ARG A 59 -0.72 12.47 1.01
C ARG A 59 0.21 11.35 1.40
N TRP A 60 0.06 10.23 0.69
CA TRP A 60 1.09 9.21 0.66
C TRP A 60 2.42 9.72 0.14
N GLN A 61 3.50 9.03 0.51
CA GLN A 61 4.83 9.29 -0.01
C GLN A 61 4.84 9.20 -1.54
N LYS A 62 5.77 9.92 -2.15
CA LYS A 62 5.82 10.13 -3.60
C LYS A 62 6.07 8.81 -4.34
N GLU A 63 6.81 7.91 -3.72
CA GLU A 63 7.27 6.63 -4.24
C GLU A 63 6.07 5.69 -4.44
N ALA A 64 5.24 5.49 -3.41
CA ALA A 64 4.00 4.71 -3.51
C ALA A 64 3.04 5.28 -4.58
N ARG A 65 2.83 6.61 -4.59
CA ARG A 65 1.97 7.26 -5.58
C ARG A 65 2.49 7.11 -7.01
N LYS A 66 3.81 7.22 -7.22
CA LYS A 66 4.44 7.02 -8.53
C LYS A 66 4.32 5.58 -8.99
N PHE A 67 4.52 4.62 -8.09
CA PHE A 67 4.35 3.21 -8.37
C PHE A 67 2.94 2.92 -8.90
N ILE A 68 1.91 3.38 -8.19
CA ILE A 68 0.50 3.21 -8.61
C ILE A 68 0.26 3.83 -9.98
N LYS A 69 0.64 5.10 -10.16
CA LYS A 69 0.40 5.82 -11.43
C LYS A 69 1.12 5.19 -12.61
N LYS A 70 2.34 4.69 -12.41
CA LYS A 70 3.14 4.05 -13.46
C LYS A 70 2.55 2.69 -13.84
N ASN A 71 2.04 1.95 -12.87
CA ASN A 71 1.59 0.58 -13.03
C ASN A 71 0.06 0.43 -13.09
N SER A 72 -0.68 1.54 -13.21
CA SER A 72 -2.15 1.57 -13.05
C SER A 72 -2.89 0.56 -13.93
N LYS A 73 -2.49 0.44 -15.20
CA LYS A 73 -3.08 -0.51 -16.16
C LYS A 73 -2.92 -1.98 -15.75
N GLU A 74 -1.83 -2.31 -15.08
CA GLU A 74 -1.56 -3.67 -14.63
C GLU A 74 -2.20 -3.95 -13.27
N LEU A 75 -2.09 -2.98 -12.35
CA LEU A 75 -2.75 -3.03 -11.06
C LEU A 75 -4.27 -3.17 -11.20
N SER A 76 -4.89 -2.45 -12.16
CA SER A 76 -6.33 -2.53 -12.42
C SER A 76 -6.82 -3.90 -12.94
N ARG A 77 -5.94 -4.86 -13.16
CA ARG A 77 -6.25 -6.22 -13.62
C ARG A 77 -6.01 -7.28 -12.53
N LYS A 78 -5.62 -6.85 -11.34
CA LYS A 78 -5.26 -7.73 -10.21
C LYS A 78 -6.04 -7.28 -8.97
N PRO A 79 -6.24 -8.17 -7.98
CA PRO A 79 -6.66 -7.74 -6.66
C PRO A 79 -5.64 -6.79 -6.04
N VAL A 80 -6.11 -5.63 -5.59
CA VAL A 80 -5.28 -4.59 -4.97
C VAL A 80 -5.91 -4.13 -3.66
N TRP A 81 -5.12 -4.06 -2.60
CA TRP A 81 -5.51 -3.44 -1.32
C TRP A 81 -4.52 -2.38 -0.92
N PHE A 82 -5.01 -1.35 -0.25
CA PHE A 82 -4.20 -0.25 0.25
C PHE A 82 -4.10 -0.34 1.77
N PHE A 83 -3.00 0.19 2.33
CA PHE A 83 -2.97 0.55 3.74
C PHE A 83 -2.25 1.89 3.93
N SER A 84 -2.67 2.64 4.93
CA SER A 84 -1.97 3.82 5.39
C SER A 84 -1.22 3.50 6.68
N SER A 85 -0.08 4.15 6.91
CA SER A 85 0.33 4.40 8.29
C SER A 85 -0.30 5.72 8.71
N GLY A 86 -1.10 5.69 9.77
CA GLY A 86 -1.96 6.78 10.24
C GLY A 86 -1.34 8.19 10.21
N PRO A 87 -2.20 9.23 10.19
CA PRO A 87 -1.77 10.60 10.27
C PRO A 87 -0.95 10.84 11.55
N LEU A 88 -0.01 11.78 11.51
CA LEU A 88 0.82 12.15 12.68
C LEU A 88 0.20 13.30 13.50
N ASP A 89 -1.07 13.61 13.25
CA ASP A 89 -1.83 14.67 13.90
C ASP A 89 -2.96 14.10 14.78
N ASP A 90 -3.76 14.98 15.37
CA ASP A 90 -4.82 14.64 16.33
C ASP A 90 -5.88 13.68 15.77
N SER A 91 -5.95 13.48 14.44
CA SER A 91 -6.84 12.47 13.86
C SER A 91 -6.39 11.03 14.13
N ALA A 92 -5.15 10.82 14.60
CA ALA A 92 -4.66 9.52 15.06
C ALA A 92 -5.39 8.98 16.30
N GLU A 93 -6.15 9.82 17.02
CA GLU A 93 -6.95 9.42 18.19
C GLU A 93 -8.36 8.89 17.81
N GLN A 94 -8.70 8.87 16.53
CA GLN A 94 -9.99 8.40 16.05
C GLN A 94 -9.99 6.86 15.90
N GLU A 95 -11.10 6.21 16.25
CA GLU A 95 -11.26 4.75 16.10
C GLU A 95 -11.27 4.31 14.63
N GLU A 96 -11.67 5.18 13.72
CA GLU A 96 -11.74 4.93 12.28
C GLU A 96 -11.26 6.17 11.53
N ILE A 97 -10.21 6.01 10.72
CA ILE A 97 -9.58 7.11 9.99
C ILE A 97 -9.88 6.91 8.50
N PRO A 98 -10.80 7.71 7.91
CA PRO A 98 -11.17 7.55 6.51
C PRO A 98 -9.99 7.85 5.59
N GLU A 99 -10.01 7.31 4.38
CA GLU A 99 -9.01 7.65 3.38
C GLU A 99 -9.07 9.13 3.01
N THR A 100 -7.90 9.72 2.72
CA THR A 100 -7.87 11.09 2.21
C THR A 100 -8.30 11.11 0.75
N GLU A 101 -8.89 12.23 0.30
CA GLU A 101 -9.24 12.46 -1.11
C GLU A 101 -8.14 12.07 -2.13
N PRO A 102 -6.84 12.40 -1.89
CA PRO A 102 -5.76 11.91 -2.75
C PRO A 102 -5.58 10.39 -2.79
N VAL A 103 -5.83 9.67 -1.69
CA VAL A 103 -5.75 8.21 -1.61
C VAL A 103 -6.96 7.58 -2.29
N HIS A 104 -8.15 8.11 -2.06
CA HIS A 104 -9.38 7.67 -2.72
C HIS A 104 -9.25 7.67 -4.25
N LYS A 105 -8.70 8.75 -4.84
CA LYS A 105 -8.45 8.83 -6.29
C LYS A 105 -7.46 7.78 -6.80
N LEU A 106 -6.53 7.32 -5.98
CA LEU A 106 -5.62 6.24 -6.34
C LEU A 106 -6.33 4.89 -6.26
N MET A 107 -7.24 4.71 -5.31
CA MET A 107 -8.07 3.50 -5.18
C MET A 107 -8.95 3.34 -6.43
N GLU A 108 -9.68 4.39 -6.82
CA GLU A 108 -10.50 4.38 -8.03
C GLU A 108 -9.68 4.08 -9.29
N MET A 109 -8.48 4.66 -9.39
CA MET A 109 -7.60 4.49 -10.57
C MET A 109 -7.22 3.02 -10.83
N VAL A 110 -7.11 2.21 -9.79
CA VAL A 110 -6.69 0.80 -9.91
C VAL A 110 -7.78 -0.19 -9.49
N GLY A 111 -8.97 0.29 -9.13
CA GLY A 111 -10.04 -0.56 -8.61
C GLY A 111 -9.64 -1.29 -7.32
N ALA A 112 -9.02 -0.57 -6.37
CA ALA A 112 -8.63 -1.15 -5.10
C ALA A 112 -9.86 -1.70 -4.35
N GLN A 113 -9.70 -2.88 -3.74
CA GLN A 113 -10.77 -3.64 -3.09
C GLN A 113 -11.03 -3.19 -1.64
N GLY A 114 -10.07 -2.47 -1.04
CA GLY A 114 -10.19 -1.94 0.31
C GLY A 114 -8.97 -1.10 0.70
N HIS A 115 -9.12 -0.35 1.80
CA HIS A 115 -8.07 0.47 2.40
C HIS A 115 -8.25 0.47 3.92
N GLU A 116 -7.15 0.29 4.65
CA GLU A 116 -7.09 0.38 6.12
C GLU A 116 -6.08 1.46 6.53
N THR A 117 -6.33 2.22 7.60
CA THR A 117 -5.44 3.30 8.10
C THR A 117 -5.02 3.09 9.54
#